data_AF-T1B7L5-F1
#
_entry.id   AF-T1B7L5-F1
#
_cell.length_a   1.000
_cell.length_b   1.000
_cell.length_c   1.000
_cell.angle_alpha   90.00
_cell.angle_beta   90.00
_cell.angle_gamma   90.00
#
_symmetry.space_group_name_H-M   'P 1'
#
loop_
_entity.id
_entity.type
_entity.pdbx_description
1 polymer ?
#
loop_
_entity_poly.entity_id
_entity_poly.type
_entity_poly.pdbx_seq_one_letter_code
_entity_poly.pdbx_strand_id
1 'polypeptide(L)'
;KPADDRSAVPGYLGATVQDVLGFARVSTVLIDAPGARAGLRPGDEVVAIDGTKVTGSTWPKDLEGFPPGTEVELTVFRRGFLRRLTATMGTPPPEKYQYAVDPNANDLGKRVYEAWIGAPWEPPRSGATSG
;
A
#
# COMPACT_ATOMS: atom_id res chain seq x y z
N LYS A 1 27.63 -11.71 12.16
CA LYS A 1 26.19 -11.59 11.83
C LYS A 1 25.86 -10.11 11.81
N PRO A 2 25.85 -9.43 10.66
CA PRO A 2 25.38 -8.04 10.64
C PRO A 2 23.85 -8.02 10.69
N ALA A 3 23.36 -6.93 11.29
CA ALA A 3 21.98 -6.66 11.62
C ALA A 3 21.08 -6.54 10.38
N ASP A 4 20.11 -7.44 10.30
CA ASP A 4 18.68 -7.11 10.16
C ASP A 4 18.32 -5.81 9.41
N ASP A 5 18.42 -5.86 8.09
CA ASP A 5 17.87 -4.87 7.15
C ASP A 5 16.34 -5.01 7.04
N ARG A 6 15.61 -4.71 8.12
CA ARG A 6 14.13 -4.74 8.15
C ARG A 6 13.49 -3.43 7.69
N SER A 7 14.21 -2.61 6.90
CA SER A 7 13.72 -1.31 6.43
C SER A 7 13.23 -1.28 4.98
N ALA A 8 13.24 -2.42 4.30
CA ALA A 8 12.70 -2.51 2.95
C ALA A 8 11.16 -2.39 3.01
N VAL A 9 10.64 -1.27 2.49
CA VAL A 9 9.20 -1.09 2.30
C VAL A 9 8.72 -2.19 1.35
N PRO A 10 7.73 -3.03 1.74
CA PRO A 10 7.25 -4.09 0.87
C PRO A 10 6.61 -3.49 -0.37
N GLY A 11 6.77 -4.16 -1.51
CA GLY A 11 6.15 -3.72 -2.75
C GLY A 11 4.63 -3.83 -2.68
N TYR A 12 3.99 -2.99 -3.48
CA TYR A 12 2.56 -2.74 -3.37
C TYR A 12 1.87 -2.94 -4.73
N LEU A 13 0.79 -3.72 -4.74
CA LEU A 13 -0.08 -3.88 -5.92
C LEU A 13 -1.36 -3.05 -5.83
N GLY A 14 -1.71 -2.55 -4.64
CA GLY A 14 -3.00 -1.89 -4.39
C GLY A 14 -4.20 -2.79 -4.64
N ALA A 15 -4.06 -4.07 -4.32
CA ALA A 15 -5.14 -5.04 -4.31
C ALA A 15 -5.29 -5.66 -2.93
N THR A 16 -6.53 -5.92 -2.53
CA THR A 16 -6.84 -6.74 -1.36
C THR A 16 -7.32 -8.10 -1.82
N VAL A 17 -7.00 -9.14 -1.05
CA VAL A 17 -7.50 -10.49 -1.28
C VAL A 17 -8.22 -11.00 -0.05
N GLN A 18 -9.18 -11.89 -0.29
CA GLN A 18 -9.81 -12.72 0.72
C GLN A 18 -9.30 -14.14 0.57
N ASP A 19 -9.06 -14.80 1.70
CA ASP A 19 -8.82 -16.24 1.71
C ASP A 19 -10.17 -16.96 1.57
N VAL A 20 -10.38 -17.57 0.41
CA VAL A 20 -11.60 -18.32 0.10
C VAL A 20 -11.18 -19.76 -0.16
N LEU A 21 -11.40 -20.65 0.82
CA LEU A 21 -10.98 -22.06 0.73
C LEU A 21 -9.48 -22.24 0.44
N GLY A 22 -8.62 -21.35 0.96
CA GLY A 22 -7.18 -21.35 0.71
C GLY A 22 -6.74 -20.63 -0.56
N PHE A 23 -7.67 -20.12 -1.37
CA PHE A 23 -7.37 -19.35 -2.58
C PHE A 23 -7.32 -17.85 -2.29
N ALA A 24 -6.35 -17.15 -2.89
CA ALA A 24 -6.26 -15.70 -2.84
C ALA A 24 -7.23 -15.06 -3.83
N ARG A 25 -8.47 -14.84 -3.41
CA ARG A 25 -9.49 -14.18 -4.26
C ARG A 25 -9.40 -12.67 -4.12
N VAL A 26 -9.15 -11.96 -5.21
CA VAL A 26 -9.08 -10.50 -5.23
C VAL A 26 -10.44 -9.91 -4.87
N SER A 27 -10.51 -9.17 -3.76
CA SER A 27 -11.72 -8.48 -3.30
C SER A 27 -11.81 -7.05 -3.84
N THR A 28 -10.71 -6.30 -3.79
CA THR A 28 -10.64 -4.94 -4.30
C THR A 28 -9.35 -4.70 -5.06
N VAL A 29 -9.41 -3.79 -6.03
CA VAL A 29 -8.23 -3.27 -6.72
C VAL A 29 -8.42 -1.75 -6.78
N LEU A 30 -7.48 -1.01 -6.19
CA LEU A 30 -7.53 0.45 -6.20
C LEU A 30 -7.28 0.97 -7.61
N ILE A 31 -8.02 2.01 -7.98
CA ILE A 31 -7.83 2.69 -9.25
C ILE A 31 -6.41 3.26 -9.35
N ASP A 32 -5.82 3.19 -10.54
CA ASP A 32 -4.45 3.63 -10.82
C ASP A 32 -3.36 2.98 -9.95
N ALA A 33 -3.68 1.93 -9.19
CA ALA A 33 -2.67 1.14 -8.51
C ALA A 33 -1.93 0.22 -9.49
N PRO A 34 -0.74 -0.27 -9.13
CA PRO A 34 0.04 -1.13 -10.02
C PRO A 34 -0.69 -2.38 -10.49
N GLY A 35 -1.45 -3.04 -9.61
CA GLY A 35 -2.28 -4.19 -9.97
C GLY A 35 -3.36 -3.83 -10.99
N ALA A 36 -3.99 -2.65 -10.87
CA ALA A 36 -4.97 -2.16 -11.84
C ALA A 36 -4.35 -1.94 -13.22
N ARG A 37 -3.17 -1.29 -13.27
CA ARG A 37 -2.41 -1.07 -14.51
C ARG A 37 -1.98 -2.38 -15.17
N ALA A 38 -1.62 -3.37 -14.37
CA ALA A 38 -1.32 -4.73 -14.83
C ALA A 38 -2.57 -5.50 -15.30
N GLY A 39 -3.77 -4.95 -15.09
CA GLY A 39 -5.03 -5.54 -15.51
C GLY A 39 -5.62 -6.56 -14.53
N LEU A 40 -5.15 -6.60 -13.28
CA LEU A 40 -5.77 -7.35 -12.18
C LEU A 40 -7.16 -6.78 -11.88
N ARG A 41 -8.12 -7.65 -11.55
CA ARG A 41 -9.52 -7.26 -11.33
C ARG A 41 -10.11 -7.93 -10.09
N PRO A 42 -11.11 -7.31 -9.45
CA PRO A 42 -11.93 -7.99 -8.46
C PRO A 42 -12.54 -9.28 -9.02
N GLY A 43 -12.53 -10.33 -8.20
CA GLY A 43 -12.98 -11.68 -8.56
C GLY A 43 -11.93 -12.54 -9.26
N ASP A 44 -10.75 -12.00 -9.60
CA ASP A 44 -9.62 -12.83 -9.98
C ASP A 44 -9.19 -13.72 -8.81
N GLU A 45 -8.72 -14.91 -9.12
CA GLU A 45 -8.12 -15.81 -8.16
C GLU A 45 -6.63 -15.91 -8.46
N VAL A 46 -5.79 -15.35 -7.59
CA VAL A 46 -4.33 -15.39 -7.76
C VAL A 46 -3.82 -16.72 -7.24
N VAL A 47 -3.08 -17.44 -8.09
CA VAL A 47 -2.58 -18.78 -7.77
C VAL A 47 -1.06 -18.85 -7.69
N ALA A 48 -0.36 -17.92 -8.34
CA ALA A 48 1.09 -17.79 -8.20
C ALA A 48 1.60 -16.37 -8.47
N ILE A 49 2.76 -16.07 -7.89
CA ILE A 49 3.61 -14.90 -8.20
C ILE A 49 4.99 -15.43 -8.60
N ASP A 50 5.47 -15.08 -9.78
CA ASP A 50 6.73 -15.59 -10.37
C ASP A 50 6.86 -17.12 -10.28
N GLY A 51 5.75 -17.83 -10.57
CA GLY A 51 5.68 -19.29 -10.51
C GLY A 51 5.62 -19.88 -9.10
N THR A 52 5.76 -19.08 -8.04
CA THR A 52 5.62 -19.51 -6.66
C THR A 52 4.16 -19.47 -6.24
N LYS A 53 3.65 -20.59 -5.72
CA LYS A 53 2.26 -20.71 -5.29
C LYS A 53 1.95 -19.71 -4.17
N VAL A 54 0.80 -19.06 -4.28
CA VAL A 54 0.26 -18.18 -3.23
C VAL A 54 -1.10 -18.68 -2.73
N THR A 55 -1.41 -18.39 -1.47
CA THR A 55 -2.73 -18.61 -0.86
C THR A 55 -3.26 -17.29 -0.31
N GLY A 56 -4.55 -17.24 0.01
CA GLY A 56 -5.13 -16.01 0.57
C GLY A 56 -4.49 -15.63 1.91
N SER A 57 -4.08 -16.64 2.70
CA SER A 57 -3.39 -16.46 3.97
C SER A 57 -1.92 -16.03 3.85
N THR A 58 -1.21 -16.38 2.76
CA THR A 58 0.20 -16.00 2.57
C THR A 58 0.36 -14.71 1.79
N TRP A 59 -0.68 -14.25 1.08
CA TRP A 59 -0.62 -13.10 0.17
C TRP A 59 0.16 -11.88 0.67
N PRO A 60 -0.08 -11.32 1.89
CA PRO A 60 0.67 -10.15 2.34
C PRO A 60 2.16 -10.43 2.46
N LYS A 61 2.50 -11.59 3.02
CA LYS A 61 3.88 -12.04 3.23
C LYS A 61 4.59 -12.35 1.92
N ASP A 62 3.87 -12.90 0.94
CA ASP A 62 4.43 -13.20 -0.38
C ASP A 62 4.83 -11.89 -1.10
N LEU A 63 4.07 -10.80 -0.91
CA LEU A 63 4.40 -9.49 -1.49
C LEU A 63 5.61 -8.81 -0.81
N GLU A 64 5.91 -9.12 0.45
CA GLU A 64 7.10 -8.60 1.15
C GLU A 64 8.41 -9.01 0.47
N GLY A 65 8.42 -10.11 -0.29
CA GLY A 65 9.58 -10.58 -1.05
C GLY A 65 9.95 -9.70 -2.25
N PHE A 66 9.09 -8.75 -2.63
CA PHE A 66 9.27 -7.94 -3.83
C PHE A 66 9.27 -6.45 -3.49
N PRO A 67 10.43 -5.76 -3.57
CA PRO A 67 10.48 -4.32 -3.29
C PRO A 67 9.80 -3.49 -4.40
N PRO A 68 9.47 -2.21 -4.12
CA PRO A 68 9.00 -1.28 -5.15
C PRO A 68 9.95 -1.19 -6.35
N GLY A 69 9.38 -1.15 -7.55
CA GLY A 69 10.11 -1.15 -8.83
C GLY A 69 10.37 -2.53 -9.41
N THR A 70 10.20 -3.61 -8.64
CA THR A 70 10.34 -4.97 -9.14
C THR A 70 9.20 -5.34 -10.08
N GLU A 71 9.53 -5.94 -11.22
CA GLU A 71 8.53 -6.54 -12.11
C GLU A 71 8.26 -7.99 -11.67
N VAL A 72 6.99 -8.35 -11.56
CA VAL A 72 6.52 -9.68 -11.18
C VAL A 72 5.43 -10.17 -12.13
N GLU A 73 5.37 -11.47 -12.35
CA GLU A 73 4.30 -12.14 -13.10
C GLU A 73 3.26 -12.73 -12.13
N LEU A 74 2.03 -12.22 -12.21
CA LEU A 74 0.88 -12.77 -11.50
C LEU A 74 0.20 -13.82 -12.39
N THR A 75 0.09 -15.04 -11.89
CA THR A 75 -0.76 -16.07 -12.51
C THR A 75 -2.12 -16.07 -11.83
N VAL A 76 -3.18 -15.82 -12.60
CA VAL A 76 -4.55 -15.69 -12.10
C VAL A 76 -5.55 -16.53 -12.88
N PHE A 77 -6.57 -17.05 -12.21
CA PHE A 77 -7.79 -17.53 -12.85
C PHE A 77 -8.83 -16.42 -12.92
N ARG A 78 -9.36 -16.20 -14.13
CA ARG A 78 -10.47 -15.28 -14.37
C ARG A 78 -11.54 -15.99 -15.18
N ARG A 79 -12.70 -16.21 -14.56
CA ARG A 79 -13.85 -16.90 -15.19
C ARG A 79 -13.45 -18.26 -15.79
N GLY A 80 -12.62 -19.03 -15.06
CA GLY A 80 -12.14 -20.36 -15.47
C GLY A 80 -10.93 -20.36 -16.42
N PHE A 81 -10.47 -19.20 -16.90
CA PHE A 81 -9.29 -19.11 -17.76
C PHE A 81 -8.06 -18.66 -16.99
N LEU A 82 -6.96 -19.38 -17.15
CA LEU A 82 -5.66 -19.00 -16.63
C LEU A 82 -5.11 -17.81 -17.44
N ARG A 83 -4.61 -16.79 -16.74
CA ARG A 83 -4.01 -15.59 -17.32
C ARG A 83 -2.72 -15.28 -16.58
N ARG A 84 -1.76 -14.72 -17.31
CA ARG A 84 -0.52 -14.17 -16.75
C ARG A 84 -0.55 -12.66 -16.93
N LEU A 85 -0.30 -11.93 -15.86
CA LEU A 85 -0.34 -10.48 -15.81
C LEU A 85 1.02 -10.01 -15.29
N THR A 86 1.69 -9.15 -16.04
CA THR A 86 2.95 -8.54 -15.59
C THR A 86 2.65 -7.25 -14.84
N ALA A 87 3.12 -7.14 -13.60
CA ALA A 87 2.93 -5.98 -12.74
C ALA A 87 4.26 -5.45 -12.23
N THR A 88 4.44 -4.14 -12.25
CA THR A 88 5.58 -3.49 -11.58
C THR A 88 5.16 -3.07 -10.18
N MET A 89 5.80 -3.61 -9.15
CA MET A 89 5.49 -3.30 -7.75
C MET A 89 5.63 -1.79 -7.48
N GLY A 90 4.61 -1.20 -6.87
CA GLY A 90 4.64 0.21 -6.47
C GLY A 90 5.09 0.40 -5.03
N THR A 91 5.17 1.66 -4.62
CA THR A 91 5.32 2.04 -3.21
C THR A 91 3.94 2.10 -2.55
N PRO A 92 3.73 1.49 -1.38
CA PRO A 92 2.48 1.62 -0.65
C PRO A 92 2.25 3.08 -0.23
N PRO A 93 0.99 3.57 -0.24
CA PRO A 93 0.67 4.87 0.30
C PRO A 93 0.95 4.90 1.81
N PRO A 94 1.26 6.07 2.39
CA PRO A 94 1.50 6.19 3.83
C PRO A 94 0.25 5.78 4.63
N GLU A 95 0.43 4.91 5.62
CA GLU A 95 -0.69 4.41 6.46
C GLU A 95 -1.30 5.48 7.36
N LYS A 96 -0.50 6.47 7.76
CA LYS A 96 -0.91 7.55 8.66
C LYS A 96 -0.51 8.90 8.09
N TYR A 97 -1.51 9.77 7.91
CA TYR A 97 -1.28 11.19 7.74
C TYR A 97 -1.35 11.85 9.11
N GLN A 98 -0.24 12.46 9.55
CA GLN A 98 -0.24 13.31 10.73
C GLN A 98 -0.28 14.76 10.29
N TYR A 99 -1.28 15.49 10.77
CA TYR A 99 -1.33 16.94 10.62
C TYR A 99 -0.54 17.56 11.76
N ALA A 100 0.46 18.37 11.44
CA ALA A 100 1.21 19.15 12.41
C ALA A 100 1.07 20.64 12.09
N VAL A 101 0.96 21.46 13.13
CA VAL A 101 1.06 22.91 12.99
C VAL A 101 2.50 23.24 12.62
N ASP A 102 2.70 23.97 11.54
CA ASP A 102 4.02 24.50 11.20
C ASP A 102 4.44 25.52 12.27
N PRO A 103 5.50 25.26 13.07
CA PRO A 103 5.98 26.19 14.08
C PRO A 103 6.51 27.51 13.49
N ASN A 104 6.86 27.53 12.21
CA ASN A 104 7.38 28.70 11.50
C ASN A 104 6.36 29.31 10.55
N ALA A 105 5.06 29.03 10.75
CA ALA A 105 4.00 29.58 9.92
C ALA A 105 4.11 31.11 9.78
N ASN A 106 4.09 31.61 8.54
CA ASN A 106 4.00 33.03 8.27
C ASN A 106 2.59 33.57 8.59
N ASP A 107 2.39 34.88 8.51
CA ASP A 107 1.12 35.51 8.90
C ASP A 107 -0.09 34.99 8.12
N LEU A 108 0.10 34.59 6.85
CA LEU A 108 -0.96 33.95 6.07
C LEU A 108 -1.28 32.56 6.63
N GLY A 109 -0.26 31.76 6.96
CA GLY A 109 -0.44 30.45 7.58
C GLY A 109 -1.17 30.51 8.92
N LYS A 110 -0.85 31.51 9.76
CA LYS A 110 -1.54 31.73 11.05
C LYS A 110 -3.01 32.08 10.86
N ARG A 111 -3.33 32.97 9.91
CA ARG A 111 -4.73 33.35 9.58
C ARG A 111 -5.52 32.17 9.02
N VAL A 112 -4.90 31.36 8.16
CA VAL A 112 -5.54 30.14 7.63
C VAL A 112 -5.80 29.15 8.75
N TYR A 113 -4.85 28.95 9.67
CA TYR A 113 -5.03 28.11 10.84
C TYR A 113 -6.21 28.58 11.70
N GLU A 114 -6.27 29.87 12.05
CA GLU A 114 -7.35 30.42 12.86
C GLU A 114 -8.72 30.30 12.17
N ALA A 115 -8.78 30.52 10.85
CA ALA A 115 -10.01 30.43 10.08
C ALA A 115 -10.50 28.98 9.89
N TRP A 116 -9.60 28.00 9.74
CA TRP A 116 -9.95 26.60 9.48
C TRP A 116 -10.11 25.76 10.74
N ILE A 117 -9.26 25.97 11.74
CA ILE A 117 -9.25 25.20 12.99
C ILE A 117 -10.13 25.86 14.05
N GLY A 118 -10.40 27.17 13.94
CA GLY A 118 -11.26 27.90 14.88
C GLY A 118 -10.62 28.18 16.23
N ALA A 119 -9.29 28.05 16.33
CA ALA A 119 -8.50 28.31 17.53
C ALA A 119 -7.35 29.28 17.20
N PRO A 120 -6.93 30.15 18.14
CA PRO A 120 -5.78 31.01 17.95
C PRO A 120 -4.53 30.18 17.62
N TRP A 121 -3.69 30.68 16.72
CA TRP A 121 -2.43 30.00 16.42
C TRP A 121 -1.52 30.01 17.65
N GLU A 122 -1.19 28.82 18.15
CA GLU A 122 -0.18 28.63 19.20
C GLU A 122 0.99 27.83 18.64
N PRO A 123 2.24 28.24 18.90
CA PRO A 123 3.40 27.45 18.49
C PRO A 123 3.35 26.09 19.19
N PRO A 124 3.53 24.98 18.44
CA PRO A 124 3.46 23.65 19.03
C PRO A 124 4.51 23.51 20.14
N ARG A 125 4.10 23.04 21.33
CA ARG A 125 5.03 22.74 22.42
C ARG A 125 6.03 21.68 21.93
N SER A 126 7.30 22.04 21.90
CA SER A 126 8.41 21.14 21.58
C SER A 126 8.36 19.92 22.52
N GLY A 127 7.83 18.80 22.02
CA GLY A 127 7.72 17.55 22.79
C GLY A 127 6.49 16.68 22.53
N ALA A 128 5.49 17.11 21.76
CA ALA A 128 4.33 16.27 21.44
C ALA A 128 4.54 15.43 20.17
N THR A 129 5.57 14.57 20.16
CA THR A 129 5.64 13.44 19.22
C THR A 129 5.20 12.19 20.00
N SER A 130 3.91 11.88 19.97
CA SER A 130 3.35 10.70 20.65
C SER A 130 3.16 9.54 19.68
N GLY A 131 3.80 8.40 20.01
CA GLY A 131 3.25 7.03 19.90
C GLY A 131 2.94 6.47 18.52
#